data_AF-A0A519EMT0-F1
#
_entry.id   AF-A0A519EMT0-F1
#
_cell.length_a   1.000
_cell.length_b   1.000
_cell.length_c   1.000
_cell.angle_alpha   90.00
_cell.angle_beta   90.00
_cell.angle_gamma   90.00
#
_symmetry.space_group_name_H-M   'P 1'
#
loop_
_entity.id
_entity.type
_entity.pdbx_description
1 polymer ?
#
loop_
_entity_poly.entity_id
_entity_poly.type
_entity_poly.pdbx_seq_one_letter_code
_entity_poly.pdbx_strand_id
1 'polypeptide(L)' 'MQARTPRLRPSAARPPTLRRRVASAMTRRFGSRLGALPSRAQSLAERFECMDLDQRVREIGEW' A
#
# COMPACT_ATOMS: atom_id res chain seq x y z
N MET A 1 -47.34 -12.87 -14.54
CA MET A 1 -45.88 -12.82 -14.30
C MET A 1 -45.47 -11.36 -14.11
N GLN A 2 -45.09 -10.95 -12.90
CA GLN A 2 -44.64 -9.57 -12.65
C GLN A 2 -43.14 -9.45 -12.96
N ALA A 3 -42.80 -8.67 -13.97
CA ALA A 3 -41.42 -8.37 -14.31
C ALA A 3 -40.81 -7.44 -13.25
N ARG A 4 -39.81 -7.92 -12.52
CA ARG A 4 -39.03 -7.12 -11.57
C ARG A 4 -38.08 -6.21 -12.37
N THR A 5 -38.46 -4.95 -12.55
CA THR A 5 -37.57 -3.92 -13.09
C THR A 5 -36.44 -3.66 -12.09
N PRO A 6 -35.16 -3.81 -12.48
CA PRO A 6 -34.06 -3.43 -11.60
C PRO A 6 -34.05 -1.91 -11.44
N ARG A 7 -34.31 -1.42 -10.23
CA ARG A 7 -34.11 -0.01 -9.89
C ARG A 7 -32.61 0.28 -9.95
N LEU A 8 -32.16 0.85 -11.06
CA LEU A 8 -30.85 1.47 -11.16
C LEU A 8 -30.80 2.60 -10.13
N ARG A 9 -30.19 2.36 -8.96
CA ARG A 9 -29.84 3.44 -8.03
C ARG A 9 -28.83 4.32 -8.76
N PRO A 10 -29.11 5.61 -9.02
CA PRO A 10 -28.07 6.51 -9.45
C PRO A 10 -27.06 6.57 -8.31
N SER A 11 -25.88 6.00 -8.53
CA SER A 11 -24.74 6.24 -7.66
C SER A 11 -24.49 7.74 -7.70
N ALA A 12 -24.89 8.45 -6.65
CA ALA A 12 -24.57 9.84 -6.45
C ALA A 12 -23.08 9.95 -6.11
N ALA A 13 -22.22 9.49 -7.02
CA ALA A 13 -20.79 9.74 -6.97
C ALA A 13 -20.59 11.23 -7.27
N ARG A 14 -20.67 12.04 -6.22
CA ARG A 14 -20.33 13.47 -6.28
C ARG A 14 -18.99 13.60 -7.00
N PRO A 15 -18.88 14.46 -8.04
CA PRO A 15 -17.65 14.56 -8.81
C PRO A 15 -16.48 14.83 -7.87
N PRO A 16 -15.36 14.10 -8.00
CA PRO A 16 -14.22 14.27 -7.11
C PRO A 16 -13.74 15.71 -7.25
N THR A 17 -13.65 16.40 -6.12
CA THR A 17 -13.08 17.74 -6.05
C THR A 17 -11.66 17.74 -6.60
N LEU A 18 -11.19 18.89 -7.10
CA LEU A 18 -9.84 19.02 -7.64
C LEU A 18 -8.78 18.48 -6.66
N ARG A 19 -8.94 18.76 -5.36
CA ARG A 19 -8.09 18.23 -4.28
C ARG A 19 -8.05 16.70 -4.26
N ARG A 20 -9.19 16.03 -4.41
CA ARG A 20 -9.27 14.56 -4.43
C ARG A 20 -8.61 13.97 -5.69
N ARG A 21 -8.70 14.66 -6.83
CA ARG A 21 -8.00 14.26 -8.07
C ARG A 21 -6.49 14.38 -7.93
N VAL A 22 -6.01 15.48 -7.35
CA VAL A 22 -4.58 15.71 -7.08
C VAL A 22 -4.06 14.67 -6.08
N ALA A 23 -4.76 14.45 -4.96
CA ALA A 23 -4.38 13.43 -3.99
C ALA A 23 -4.32 12.03 -4.63
N SER A 24 -5.32 11.67 -5.43
CA SER A 24 -5.32 10.38 -6.14
C SER A 24 -4.17 10.27 -7.15
N ALA A 25 -3.84 11.34 -7.88
CA ALA A 25 -2.71 11.37 -8.79
C ALA A 25 -1.37 11.21 -8.05
N MET A 26 -1.22 11.85 -6.90
CA MET A 26 -0.04 11.71 -6.04
C MET A 26 0.06 10.31 -5.45
N THR A 27 -1.04 9.72 -4.97
CA THR A 27 -1.07 8.33 -4.50
C THR A 27 -0.75 7.35 -5.62
N ARG A 28 -1.25 7.57 -6.85
CA ARG A 28 -0.90 6.71 -8.00
C ARG A 28 0.57 6.85 -8.42
N ARG A 29 1.15 8.05 -8.31
CA ARG A 29 2.52 8.34 -8.72
C ARG A 29 3.57 7.94 -7.67
N PHE A 30 3.23 8.04 -6.39
CA PHE A 30 4.17 7.87 -5.27
C PHE A 30 3.72 6.86 -4.21
N GLY A 31 2.41 6.62 -4.06
CA GLY A 31 1.85 5.78 -3.00
C GLY A 31 2.22 4.30 -3.10
N SER A 32 2.47 3.77 -4.30
CA SER A 32 2.97 2.40 -4.46
C SER A 32 4.46 2.25 -4.11
N ARG A 33 5.24 3.34 -4.14
CA ARG A 33 6.68 3.31 -3.83
C ARG A 33 7.01 3.65 -2.39
N LEU A 34 6.14 4.40 -1.71
CA LEU A 34 6.37 4.84 -0.32
C LEU A 34 5.83 3.84 0.72
N GLY A 35 4.81 3.05 0.40
CA GLY A 35 4.21 2.06 1.32
C GLY A 35 4.75 0.64 1.16
N ALA A 36 5.39 0.34 0.02
CA ALA A 36 6.04 -0.95 -0.19
C ALA A 36 7.53 -0.80 0.12
N LEU A 37 7.99 -1.35 1.25
CA LEU A 37 9.41 -1.66 1.37
C LEU A 37 9.80 -2.47 0.12
N PRO A 38 10.88 -2.11 -0.60
CA PRO A 38 11.32 -2.92 -1.72
C PRO A 38 11.45 -4.36 -1.25
N SER A 39 11.02 -5.34 -2.05
CA SER A 39 11.01 -6.76 -1.68
C SER A 39 12.34 -7.24 -1.10
N ARG A 40 13.44 -6.64 -1.56
CA ARG A 40 14.79 -6.84 -1.03
C ARG A 40 14.94 -6.41 0.45
N ALA A 41 14.35 -5.28 0.85
CA ALA A 41 14.40 -4.80 2.23
C ALA A 41 13.50 -5.63 3.16
N GLN A 42 12.35 -6.13 2.66
CA GLN A 42 11.53 -7.09 3.41
C GLN A 42 12.30 -8.39 3.64
N SER A 43 12.92 -8.94 2.61
CA SER A 43 13.74 -10.16 2.73
C SER A 43 14.94 -9.98 3.66
N LEU A 44 15.57 -8.80 3.69
CA LEU A 44 16.64 -8.51 4.66
C LEU A 44 16.11 -8.42 6.09
N ALA A 45 14.95 -7.80 6.31
CA ALA A 45 14.31 -7.74 7.62
C ALA A 45 13.93 -9.15 8.13
N GLU A 46 13.33 -9.99 7.29
CA GLU A 46 13.00 -11.38 7.62
C GLU A 46 14.26 -12.20 7.97
N ARG A 47 15.33 -12.05 7.17
CA ARG A 47 16.61 -12.71 7.45
C ARG A 47 17.19 -12.27 8.78
N PHE A 48 17.14 -10.98 9.09
CA PHE A 48 17.60 -10.44 10.35
C PHE A 48 16.77 -10.97 11.54
N GLU A 49 15.46 -11.11 11.37
CA GLU A 49 14.56 -11.71 12.37
C GLU A 49 14.80 -13.21 12.59
N CYS A 50 15.36 -13.92 11.60
CA CYS A 50 15.75 -15.33 11.74
C CYS A 50 17.18 -15.52 12.28
N MET A 51 17.98 -14.46 12.40
CA MET A 51 19.34 -14.55 12.93
C MET A 51 19.35 -14.63 14.46
N ASP A 52 20.31 -15.39 15.00
CA ASP A 52 20.59 -15.43 16.43
C ASP A 52 21.07 -14.06 16.94
N LEU A 53 20.87 -13.81 18.24
CA LEU A 53 21.19 -12.51 18.86
C LEU A 53 22.65 -12.10 18.63
N ASP A 54 23.59 -13.03 18.83
CA ASP A 54 25.02 -12.81 18.59
C ASP A 54 25.32 -12.44 17.13
N GLN A 55 24.56 -13.01 16.20
CA GLN A 55 24.74 -12.77 14.78
C GLN A 55 24.17 -11.39 14.38
N ARG A 56 23.04 -10.98 14.96
CA ARG A 56 22.47 -9.64 14.79
C ARG A 56 23.37 -8.54 15.31
N VAL A 57 24.01 -8.77 16.47
CA VAL A 57 24.95 -7.81 17.07
C VAL A 57 26.19 -7.62 16.21
N ARG A 58 26.70 -8.68 15.57
CA ARG A 58 27.81 -8.57 14.60
C ARG A 58 27.41 -7.78 13.36
N GLU A 59 26.22 -8.04 12.81
CA GLU A 59 25.72 -7.34 11.61
C GLU A 59 25.50 -5.84 11.85
N ILE A 60 25.04 -5.46 13.05
CA ILE A 60 24.86 -4.05 13.45
C ILE A 60 26.19 -3.41 13.89
N GLY A 61 27.13 -4.19 14.43
CA GLY A 61 28.37 -3.71 15.04
C GLY A 61 29.47 -3.31 14.06
N GLU A 62 29.31 -3.52 12.76
CA GLU A 62 30.24 -2.99 11.74
C GLU A 62 29.84 -1.56 11.35
N TRP A 63 30.24 -0.57 12.17
CA TRP A 63 30.27 0.85 11.81
C TRP A 63 31.63 1.46 12.12
#